data_AF-A0A2N2AYU3-F1
#
_entry.id   AF-A0A2N2AYU3-F1
#
_cell.length_a   1.000
_cell.length_b   1.000
_cell.length_c   1.000
_cell.angle_alpha   90.00
_cell.angle_beta   90.00
_cell.angle_gamma   90.00
#
_symmetry.space_group_name_H-M   'P 1'
#
loop_
_entity.id
_entity.type
_entity.pdbx_description
1 polymer ?
#
loop_
_entity_poly.entity_id
_entity_poly.type
_entity_poly.pdbx_seq_one_letter_code
_entity_poly.pdbx_strand_id
1 'polypeptide(L)'
;MFFLINLYPLGETNLITTMGGSLSLKFELFYGNSMRILFSLINPIKKMIIHTECQVHLFNNIQALRLLREYNYKDEYKLMKKHIKPIQLGSVWADQNFKSSSHFYNPKHGKGLFGHSHALDLAERYYDHALYSYIIKDYARAMFYFGACIHIIQDLTIPQHVRIRLLDNHRSYENFVKYTFDLVREYRSIDPPIVLKDVKSYLEYNARIALRIDREYLDVKPMKIRFFKLTLCSLPLAQSTSAGCMILFMKDLKRYEKSYVKKKRS
;
A
#
# COMPACT_ATOMS: atom_id res chain seq x y z
N MET A 1 19.36 -24.62 25.74
CA MET A 1 18.40 -24.34 26.82
C MET A 1 17.01 -24.29 26.20
N PHE A 2 16.41 -25.47 26.08
CA PHE A 2 15.07 -25.71 25.56
C PHE A 2 14.10 -25.70 26.73
N PHE A 3 12.99 -24.98 26.62
CA PHE A 3 11.82 -25.22 27.48
C PHE A 3 10.62 -25.57 26.60
N LEU A 4 10.34 -26.86 26.57
CA LEU A 4 9.02 -27.46 26.33
C LEU A 4 8.18 -27.22 27.59
N ILE A 5 6.93 -26.76 27.44
CA ILE A 5 5.90 -26.91 28.48
C ILE A 5 4.65 -27.53 27.86
N ASN A 6 4.13 -28.50 28.60
CA ASN A 6 3.14 -29.51 28.30
C ASN A 6 1.73 -29.00 27.96
N LEU A 7 1.09 -29.82 27.12
CA LEU A 7 -0.35 -29.99 26.94
C LEU A 7 -0.98 -30.68 28.16
N TYR A 8 -2.22 -30.33 28.53
CA TYR A 8 -3.39 -31.23 28.74
C TYR A 8 -4.62 -30.48 29.32
N PRO A 9 -5.86 -31.04 29.31
CA PRO A 9 -7.02 -30.39 28.67
C PRO A 9 -8.18 -30.12 29.65
N LEU A 10 -9.24 -29.44 29.17
CA LEU A 10 -10.67 -29.73 29.37
C LEU A 10 -11.52 -28.46 29.23
N GLY A 11 -12.69 -28.63 28.61
CA GLY A 11 -13.82 -27.72 28.79
C GLY A 11 -14.51 -27.33 27.50
N GLU A 12 -15.36 -28.21 26.97
CA GLU A 12 -16.50 -27.78 26.16
C GLU A 12 -17.30 -26.72 26.93
N THR A 13 -17.64 -25.60 26.29
CA THR A 13 -18.93 -24.92 26.49
C THR A 13 -19.15 -23.85 25.43
N ASN A 14 -20.23 -24.06 24.66
CA ASN A 14 -21.15 -23.07 24.13
C ASN A 14 -20.66 -22.06 23.07
N LEU A 15 -20.88 -22.47 21.82
CA LEU A 15 -21.16 -21.60 20.67
C LEU A 15 -22.23 -20.55 21.01
N ILE A 16 -21.80 -19.30 21.19
CA ILE A 16 -22.66 -18.12 21.01
C ILE A 16 -22.26 -17.46 19.70
N THR A 17 -23.06 -17.74 18.68
CA THR A 17 -22.96 -17.25 17.32
C THR A 17 -23.32 -15.77 17.27
N THR A 18 -22.34 -14.87 17.36
CA THR A 18 -22.56 -13.46 16.96
C THR A 18 -22.41 -13.33 15.44
N MET A 19 -23.48 -12.87 14.78
CA MET A 19 -23.61 -12.67 13.33
C MET A 19 -22.69 -11.58 12.74
N GLY A 20 -21.38 -11.76 12.87
CA GLY A 20 -20.33 -10.96 12.22
C GLY A 20 -19.20 -11.80 11.62
N GLY A 21 -19.14 -13.10 11.91
CA GLY A 21 -18.05 -13.99 11.49
C GLY A 21 -18.16 -14.53 10.06
N SER A 22 -19.36 -14.71 9.50
CA SER A 22 -19.52 -15.51 8.28
C SER A 22 -19.01 -14.83 7.00
N LEU A 23 -19.11 -13.50 6.89
CA LEU A 23 -18.67 -12.75 5.70
C LEU A 23 -17.15 -12.57 5.66
N SER A 24 -16.54 -12.25 6.81
CA SER A 24 -15.08 -12.17 6.97
C SER A 24 -14.42 -13.52 6.73
N LEU A 25 -15.01 -14.61 7.25
CA LEU A 25 -14.49 -15.96 7.07
C LEU A 25 -14.65 -16.44 5.62
N LYS A 26 -15.79 -16.17 4.98
CA LYS A 26 -16.01 -16.50 3.56
C LYS A 26 -15.06 -15.72 2.64
N PHE A 27 -14.76 -14.46 2.98
CA PHE A 27 -13.75 -13.68 2.27
C PHE A 27 -12.34 -14.25 2.50
N GLU A 28 -11.93 -14.50 3.75
CA GLU A 28 -10.64 -15.13 4.05
C GLU A 28 -10.48 -16.50 3.37
N LEU A 29 -11.55 -17.30 3.27
CA LEU A 29 -11.54 -18.61 2.59
C LEU A 29 -11.50 -18.48 1.07
N PHE A 30 -12.30 -17.58 0.48
CA PHE A 30 -12.33 -17.37 -0.97
C PHE A 30 -11.03 -16.75 -1.49
N TYR A 31 -10.50 -15.74 -0.78
CA TYR A 31 -9.23 -15.10 -1.12
C TYR A 31 -8.03 -15.96 -0.72
N GLY A 32 -8.03 -16.59 0.45
CA GLY A 32 -6.94 -17.48 0.87
C GLY A 32 -6.72 -18.66 -0.08
N ASN A 33 -7.80 -19.26 -0.60
CA ASN A 33 -7.69 -20.35 -1.58
C ASN A 33 -7.25 -19.86 -2.96
N SER A 34 -7.82 -18.77 -3.47
CA SER A 34 -7.42 -18.22 -4.77
C SER A 34 -5.96 -17.73 -4.78
N MET A 35 -5.50 -17.08 -3.70
CA MET A 35 -4.10 -16.67 -3.54
C MET A 35 -3.15 -17.86 -3.48
N ARG A 36 -3.48 -18.91 -2.70
CA ARG A 36 -2.63 -20.10 -2.57
C ARG A 36 -2.43 -20.82 -3.91
N ILE A 37 -3.48 -20.88 -4.72
CA ILE A 37 -3.43 -21.43 -6.08
C ILE A 37 -2.54 -20.56 -6.97
N LEU A 38 -2.76 -19.24 -7.00
CA LEU A 38 -1.93 -18.31 -7.78
C LEU A 38 -0.44 -18.41 -7.39
N PHE A 39 -0.12 -18.49 -6.09
CA PHE A 39 1.25 -18.63 -5.59
C PHE A 39 1.93 -19.95 -5.95
N SER A 40 1.16 -21.04 -6.11
CA SER A 40 1.71 -22.32 -6.56
C SER A 40 2.16 -22.31 -8.03
N LEU A 41 1.60 -21.38 -8.82
CA LEU A 41 1.89 -21.24 -10.26
C LEU A 41 3.07 -20.28 -10.55
N ILE A 42 3.58 -19.56 -9.54
CA ILE A 42 4.67 -18.59 -9.69
C ILE A 42 6.02 -19.23 -9.35
N ASN A 43 7.02 -19.06 -10.22
CA ASN A 43 8.38 -19.51 -9.97
C ASN A 43 8.98 -18.90 -8.67
N PRO A 44 9.75 -19.68 -7.87
CA PRO A 44 10.36 -19.24 -6.61
C PRO A 44 11.07 -17.89 -6.62
N ILE A 45 11.78 -17.56 -7.71
CA ILE A 45 12.51 -16.28 -7.83
C ILE A 45 11.53 -15.10 -7.87
N LYS A 46 10.47 -15.23 -8.67
CA LYS A 46 9.41 -14.22 -8.80
C LYS A 46 8.62 -14.07 -7.49
N LYS A 47 8.46 -15.16 -6.73
CA LYS A 47 7.80 -15.17 -5.42
C LYS A 47 8.60 -14.42 -4.35
N MET A 48 9.93 -14.54 -4.37
CA MET A 48 10.81 -13.83 -3.44
C MET A 48 10.79 -12.31 -3.64
N ILE A 49 10.72 -11.83 -4.89
CA ILE A 49 10.64 -10.40 -5.23
C ILE A 49 9.31 -9.80 -4.75
N ILE A 50 8.17 -10.43 -5.08
CA ILE A 50 6.84 -10.03 -4.57
C ILE A 50 6.86 -9.94 -3.05
N HIS A 51 7.35 -11.00 -2.39
CA HIS A 51 7.39 -11.02 -0.93
C HIS A 51 8.21 -9.86 -0.33
N THR A 52 9.21 -9.38 -1.07
CA THR A 52 10.08 -8.28 -0.67
C THR A 52 9.39 -6.94 -0.79
N GLU A 53 8.84 -6.63 -1.98
CA GLU A 53 8.07 -5.40 -2.22
C GLU A 53 6.91 -5.31 -1.22
N CYS A 54 6.15 -6.41 -1.06
CA CYS A 54 5.13 -6.55 -0.03
C CYS A 54 5.61 -6.10 1.36
N GLN A 55 6.76 -6.57 1.85
CA GLN A 55 7.26 -6.22 3.18
C GLN A 55 7.55 -4.71 3.33
N VAL A 56 8.06 -4.08 2.28
CA VAL A 56 8.36 -2.64 2.28
C VAL A 56 7.06 -1.83 2.29
N HIS A 57 6.02 -2.24 1.55
CA HIS A 57 4.70 -1.59 1.60
C HIS A 57 4.05 -1.71 2.98
N LEU A 58 4.13 -2.89 3.59
CA LEU A 58 3.63 -3.11 4.95
C LEU A 58 4.33 -2.20 5.95
N PHE A 59 5.66 -2.08 5.85
CA PHE A 59 6.44 -1.15 6.67
C PHE A 59 6.00 0.31 6.46
N ASN A 60 5.85 0.75 5.22
CA ASN A 60 5.42 2.12 4.92
C ASN A 60 4.03 2.42 5.50
N ASN A 61 3.11 1.45 5.48
CA ASN A 61 1.78 1.60 6.10
C ASN A 61 1.87 1.77 7.63
N ILE A 62 2.75 1.03 8.30
CA ILE A 62 2.97 1.17 9.74
C ILE A 62 3.63 2.53 10.07
N GLN A 63 4.57 2.98 9.26
CA GLN A 63 5.17 4.31 9.43
C GLN A 63 4.16 5.43 9.15
N ALA A 64 3.26 5.27 8.18
CA ALA A 64 2.18 6.21 7.94
C ALA A 64 1.25 6.33 9.17
N LEU A 65 0.87 5.20 9.79
CA LEU A 65 0.13 5.22 11.07
C LEU A 65 0.90 5.94 12.18
N ARG A 66 2.22 5.75 12.26
CA ARG A 66 3.07 6.48 13.22
C ARG A 66 3.00 7.99 12.98
N LEU A 67 3.12 8.45 11.73
CA LEU A 67 3.01 9.87 11.39
C LEU A 67 1.65 10.45 11.77
N LEU A 68 0.55 9.75 11.49
CA LEU A 68 -0.79 10.21 11.92
C LEU A 68 -0.85 10.44 13.43
N ARG A 69 -0.28 9.52 14.22
CA ARG A 69 -0.24 9.63 15.68
C ARG A 69 0.65 10.79 16.14
N GLU A 70 1.87 10.89 15.61
CA GLU A 70 2.87 11.91 15.99
C GLU A 70 2.40 13.33 15.64
N TYR A 71 1.70 13.48 14.52
CA TYR A 71 1.16 14.75 14.04
C TYR A 71 -0.31 15.01 14.44
N ASN A 72 -0.80 14.31 15.47
CA ASN A 72 -2.09 14.56 16.13
C ASN A 72 -3.36 14.35 15.27
N TYR A 73 -3.28 13.55 14.20
CA TYR A 73 -4.42 13.05 13.40
C TYR A 73 -5.07 11.84 14.11
N LYS A 74 -5.63 12.08 15.30
CA LYS A 74 -6.08 11.03 16.23
C LYS A 74 -7.22 10.17 15.68
N ASP A 75 -8.16 10.77 14.97
CA ASP A 75 -9.33 10.07 14.44
C ASP A 75 -8.95 9.19 13.25
N GLU A 76 -8.14 9.72 12.35
CA GLU A 76 -7.55 9.02 11.22
C GLU A 76 -6.70 7.85 11.73
N TYR A 77 -5.82 8.09 12.71
CA TYR A 77 -5.01 7.04 13.33
C TYR A 77 -5.89 5.92 13.91
N LYS A 78 -6.95 6.27 14.65
CA LYS A 78 -7.85 5.28 15.28
C LYS A 78 -8.55 4.43 14.23
N LEU A 79 -9.09 5.05 13.17
CA LEU A 79 -9.77 4.35 12.09
C LEU A 79 -8.80 3.42 11.33
N MET A 80 -7.65 3.94 10.92
CA MET A 80 -6.68 3.20 10.12
C MET A 80 -6.04 2.07 10.93
N LYS A 81 -5.71 2.31 12.21
CA LYS A 81 -5.20 1.27 13.11
C LYS A 81 -6.21 0.14 13.30
N LYS A 82 -7.49 0.46 13.48
CA LYS A 82 -8.56 -0.55 13.62
C LYS A 82 -8.64 -1.47 12.40
N HIS A 83 -8.34 -0.95 11.21
CA HIS A 83 -8.46 -1.67 9.94
C HIS A 83 -7.12 -1.99 9.26
N ILE A 84 -6.01 -1.98 10.01
CA ILE A 84 -4.68 -2.16 9.42
C ILE A 84 -4.52 -3.53 8.73
N LYS A 85 -5.10 -4.61 9.26
CA LYS A 85 -5.02 -5.95 8.66
C LYS A 85 -5.61 -5.98 7.23
N PRO A 86 -6.86 -5.55 6.99
CA PRO A 86 -7.38 -5.39 5.62
C PRO A 86 -6.55 -4.49 4.71
N ILE A 87 -6.05 -3.34 5.21
CA ILE A 87 -5.20 -2.42 4.42
C ILE A 87 -3.93 -3.13 3.95
N GLN A 88 -3.28 -3.86 4.86
CA GLN A 88 -2.09 -4.62 4.56
C GLN A 88 -2.36 -5.74 3.54
N LEU A 89 -3.46 -6.47 3.69
CA LEU A 89 -3.88 -7.50 2.73
C LEU A 89 -4.13 -6.93 1.34
N GLY A 90 -4.77 -5.77 1.25
CA GLY A 90 -5.00 -5.06 -0.01
C GLY A 90 -3.71 -4.61 -0.69
N SER A 91 -2.75 -4.10 0.09
CA SER A 91 -1.44 -3.70 -0.41
C SER A 91 -0.68 -4.89 -1.00
N VAL A 92 -0.67 -6.00 -0.28
CA VAL A 92 -0.01 -7.27 -0.68
C VAL A 92 -0.69 -7.90 -1.90
N TRP A 93 -2.02 -7.78 -2.01
CA TRP A 93 -2.78 -8.29 -3.14
C TRP A 93 -2.52 -7.51 -4.43
N ALA A 94 -2.45 -6.19 -4.35
CA ALA A 94 -2.12 -5.36 -5.50
C ALA A 94 -0.74 -5.76 -6.05
N ASP A 95 0.27 -5.92 -5.21
CA ASP A 95 1.60 -6.35 -5.67
C ASP A 95 1.62 -7.68 -6.48
N GLN A 96 0.68 -8.59 -6.17
CA GLN A 96 0.58 -9.91 -6.82
C GLN A 96 -0.15 -9.93 -8.16
N ASN A 97 -1.19 -9.11 -8.30
CA ASN A 97 -2.02 -9.06 -9.50
C ASN A 97 -1.39 -8.26 -10.65
N PHE A 98 -0.32 -7.51 -10.38
CA PHE A 98 0.19 -6.51 -11.30
C PHE A 98 1.43 -6.88 -12.12
N LYS A 99 1.77 -8.17 -12.20
CA LYS A 99 2.85 -8.62 -13.07
C LYS A 99 2.47 -8.57 -14.55
N SER A 100 2.67 -7.42 -15.21
CA SER A 100 3.58 -7.31 -16.39
C SER A 100 3.44 -6.08 -17.31
N SER A 101 2.52 -5.11 -17.14
CA SER A 101 2.37 -4.05 -18.17
C SER A 101 1.96 -2.63 -17.74
N SER A 102 1.71 -2.35 -16.46
CA SER A 102 0.83 -1.21 -16.11
C SER A 102 1.27 -0.29 -14.96
N HIS A 103 2.54 -0.34 -14.51
CA HIS A 103 3.00 0.46 -13.36
C HIS A 103 3.52 1.85 -13.72
N PHE A 104 3.37 2.26 -14.97
CA PHE A 104 4.06 3.42 -15.48
C PHE A 104 3.16 4.65 -15.55
N TYR A 105 3.60 5.74 -14.93
CA TYR A 105 2.94 7.03 -15.04
C TYR A 105 3.96 8.13 -15.33
N ASN A 106 3.96 8.68 -16.55
CA ASN A 106 4.79 9.85 -16.84
C ASN A 106 4.00 11.14 -16.56
N PRO A 107 4.36 11.93 -15.53
CA PRO A 107 3.64 13.15 -15.16
C PRO A 107 3.77 14.28 -16.20
N LYS A 108 4.70 14.19 -17.16
CA LYS A 108 4.86 15.18 -18.25
C LYS A 108 3.86 14.97 -19.39
N HIS A 109 3.29 13.77 -19.51
CA HIS A 109 2.37 13.42 -20.61
C HIS A 109 1.03 12.83 -20.15
N GLY A 110 0.86 12.58 -18.84
CA GLY A 110 -0.36 11.97 -18.29
C GLY A 110 -0.61 10.54 -18.76
N LYS A 111 0.43 9.84 -19.24
CA LYS A 111 0.32 8.54 -19.93
C LYS A 111 1.39 7.55 -19.46
N GLY A 112 1.04 6.27 -19.41
CA GLY A 112 1.96 5.14 -19.22
C GLY A 112 2.49 4.56 -20.55
N LEU A 113 3.03 3.34 -20.50
CA LEU A 113 3.43 2.55 -21.68
C LEU A 113 2.21 2.35 -22.60
N PHE A 114 2.38 2.47 -23.92
CA PHE A 114 1.29 2.39 -24.92
C PHE A 114 0.15 3.40 -24.78
N GLY A 115 0.40 4.55 -24.14
CA GLY A 115 -0.54 5.68 -24.18
C GLY A 115 -1.76 5.59 -23.26
N HIS A 116 -1.78 4.66 -22.29
CA HIS A 116 -2.88 4.47 -21.34
C HIS A 116 -2.49 4.79 -19.89
N SER A 117 -3.47 5.27 -19.13
CA SER A 117 -3.49 5.76 -17.74
C SER A 117 -3.64 4.64 -16.69
N HIS A 118 -2.92 3.52 -16.82
CA HIS A 118 -3.25 2.33 -16.03
C HIS A 118 -3.11 2.49 -14.50
N ALA A 119 -2.01 3.06 -14.00
CA ALA A 119 -1.82 3.24 -12.55
C ALA A 119 -2.83 4.24 -11.95
N LEU A 120 -3.13 5.32 -12.69
CA LEU A 120 -4.09 6.33 -12.28
C LEU A 120 -5.52 5.77 -12.24
N ASP A 121 -6.01 5.26 -13.38
CA ASP A 121 -7.38 4.75 -13.49
C ASP A 121 -7.63 3.63 -12.48
N LEU A 122 -6.61 2.81 -12.22
CA LEU A 122 -6.70 1.74 -11.27
C LEU A 122 -6.72 2.22 -9.82
N ALA A 123 -5.83 3.14 -9.45
CA ALA A 123 -5.81 3.71 -8.11
C ALA A 123 -7.15 4.40 -7.82
N GLU A 124 -7.68 5.16 -8.77
CA GLU A 124 -8.99 5.79 -8.68
C GLU A 124 -10.11 4.73 -8.54
N ARG A 125 -10.11 3.68 -9.36
CA ARG A 125 -11.08 2.57 -9.21
C ARG A 125 -11.01 1.93 -7.82
N TYR A 126 -9.82 1.61 -7.32
CA TYR A 126 -9.66 1.05 -5.98
C TYR A 126 -10.14 2.01 -4.90
N TYR A 127 -9.84 3.29 -5.03
CA TYR A 127 -10.30 4.30 -4.10
C TYR A 127 -11.83 4.46 -4.10
N ASP A 128 -12.46 4.48 -5.28
CA ASP A 128 -13.91 4.54 -5.43
C ASP A 128 -14.60 3.30 -4.85
N HIS A 129 -14.05 2.10 -5.13
CA HIS A 129 -14.51 0.86 -4.52
C HIS A 129 -14.38 0.87 -3.00
N ALA A 130 -13.30 1.46 -2.47
CA ALA A 130 -13.09 1.61 -1.05
C ALA A 130 -14.16 2.52 -0.41
N LEU A 131 -14.40 3.70 -0.99
CA LEU A 131 -15.42 4.64 -0.51
C LEU A 131 -16.82 4.00 -0.55
N TYR A 132 -17.20 3.41 -1.68
CA TYR A 132 -18.51 2.76 -1.84
C TYR A 132 -18.71 1.62 -0.83
N SER A 133 -17.72 0.72 -0.71
CA SER A 133 -17.80 -0.42 0.21
C SER A 133 -17.94 0.04 1.66
N TYR A 134 -17.28 1.14 2.03
CA TYR A 134 -17.38 1.68 3.38
C TYR A 134 -18.79 2.18 3.70
N ILE A 135 -19.43 2.84 2.73
CA ILE A 135 -20.79 3.40 2.88
C ILE A 135 -21.85 2.31 3.03
N ILE A 136 -21.70 1.19 2.32
CA ILE A 136 -22.56 0.02 2.51
C ILE A 136 -22.17 -0.84 3.73
N LYS A 137 -21.27 -0.32 4.58
CA LYS A 137 -20.77 -0.92 5.83
C LYS A 137 -19.97 -2.21 5.66
N ASP A 138 -19.47 -2.50 4.45
CA ASP A 138 -18.46 -3.54 4.23
C ASP A 138 -17.06 -2.97 4.46
N TYR A 139 -16.74 -2.73 5.74
CA TYR A 139 -15.50 -2.09 6.14
C TYR A 139 -14.25 -2.92 5.81
N ALA A 140 -14.35 -4.25 5.80
CA ALA A 140 -13.23 -5.11 5.46
C ALA A 140 -12.86 -4.94 3.98
N ARG A 141 -13.85 -5.02 3.09
CA ARG A 141 -13.64 -4.80 1.65
C ARG A 141 -13.21 -3.38 1.35
N ALA A 142 -13.80 -2.40 2.03
CA ALA A 142 -13.43 -1.00 1.88
C ALA A 142 -11.93 -0.79 2.13
N MET A 143 -11.47 -1.29 3.28
CA MET A 143 -10.10 -1.08 3.74
C MET A 143 -9.10 -1.94 2.95
N PHE A 144 -9.54 -3.07 2.41
CA PHE A 144 -8.78 -3.86 1.44
C PHE A 144 -8.52 -3.07 0.15
N TYR A 145 -9.56 -2.55 -0.51
CA TYR A 145 -9.36 -1.76 -1.73
C TYR A 145 -8.58 -0.46 -1.45
N PHE A 146 -8.77 0.15 -0.28
CA PHE A 146 -7.97 1.30 0.13
C PHE A 146 -6.48 0.94 0.24
N GLY A 147 -6.15 -0.22 0.80
CA GLY A 147 -4.79 -0.75 0.81
C GLY A 147 -4.19 -0.95 -0.59
N ALA A 148 -4.98 -1.46 -1.53
CA ALA A 148 -4.57 -1.61 -2.92
C ALA A 148 -4.30 -0.24 -3.60
N CYS A 149 -5.09 0.78 -3.29
CA CYS A 149 -4.84 2.16 -3.75
C CYS A 149 -3.54 2.73 -3.15
N ILE A 150 -3.30 2.54 -1.84
CA ILE A 150 -2.07 3.01 -1.19
C ILE A 150 -0.83 2.38 -1.81
N HIS A 151 -0.86 1.08 -2.14
CA HIS A 151 0.26 0.40 -2.81
C HIS A 151 0.68 1.13 -4.10
N ILE A 152 -0.27 1.46 -4.99
CA ILE A 152 0.05 2.19 -6.23
C ILE A 152 0.63 3.58 -5.95
N ILE A 153 0.13 4.28 -4.92
CA ILE A 153 0.71 5.57 -4.50
C ILE A 153 2.17 5.41 -4.05
N GLN A 154 2.48 4.33 -3.34
CA GLN A 154 3.84 4.04 -2.88
C GLN A 154 4.76 3.64 -4.02
N ASP A 155 4.30 2.85 -5.00
CA ASP A 155 5.09 2.46 -6.18
C ASP A 155 5.63 3.68 -6.91
N LEU A 156 4.80 4.72 -7.07
CA LEU A 156 5.21 5.91 -7.81
C LEU A 156 6.24 6.79 -7.07
N THR A 157 6.69 6.44 -5.86
CA THR A 157 7.87 7.06 -5.24
C THR A 157 9.18 6.44 -5.72
N ILE A 158 9.13 5.31 -6.41
CA ILE A 158 10.30 4.59 -6.89
C ILE A 158 10.49 4.90 -8.38
N PRO A 159 11.64 5.48 -8.78
CA PRO A 159 11.89 5.90 -10.17
C PRO A 159 11.76 4.79 -11.21
N GLN A 160 11.99 3.54 -10.81
CA GLN A 160 11.91 2.35 -11.65
C GLN A 160 10.47 2.05 -12.07
N HIS A 161 9.49 2.20 -11.17
CA HIS A 161 8.06 2.09 -11.51
C HIS A 161 7.60 3.25 -12.40
N VAL A 162 8.30 4.40 -12.39
CA VAL A 162 7.92 5.55 -13.23
C VAL A 162 8.47 5.46 -14.66
N ARG A 163 9.71 4.98 -14.86
CA ARG A 163 10.48 5.19 -16.10
C ARG A 163 10.34 4.17 -17.22
N ILE A 164 9.45 3.17 -17.13
CA ILE A 164 9.20 2.26 -18.27
C ILE A 164 10.46 1.44 -18.66
N ARG A 165 11.48 1.35 -17.81
CA ARG A 165 12.72 0.60 -18.11
C ARG A 165 12.85 -0.59 -17.17
N LEU A 166 12.28 -1.72 -17.60
CA LEU A 166 12.30 -3.02 -16.90
C LEU A 166 13.69 -3.68 -16.82
N LEU A 167 14.67 -3.23 -17.62
CA LEU A 167 15.83 -4.06 -17.95
C LEU A 167 17.14 -3.79 -17.22
N ASP A 168 17.32 -2.71 -16.45
CA ASP A 168 18.58 -2.52 -15.72
C ASP A 168 18.38 -2.20 -14.24
N ASN A 169 18.87 -3.11 -13.39
CA ASN A 169 19.07 -2.95 -11.94
C ASN A 169 17.84 -2.83 -11.02
N HIS A 170 16.61 -2.97 -11.53
CA HIS A 170 15.37 -2.99 -10.72
C HIS A 170 15.46 -3.97 -9.54
N ARG A 171 15.77 -5.23 -9.85
CA ARG A 171 15.92 -6.31 -8.87
C ARG A 171 17.04 -6.04 -7.87
N SER A 172 18.14 -5.44 -8.32
CA SER A 172 19.28 -5.11 -7.45
C SER A 172 18.90 -4.03 -6.43
N TYR A 173 18.11 -3.05 -6.85
CA TYR A 173 17.58 -2.01 -5.96
C TYR A 173 16.59 -2.60 -4.96
N GLU A 174 15.62 -3.39 -5.40
CA GLU A 174 14.63 -4.01 -4.50
C GLU A 174 15.26 -4.93 -3.47
N ASN A 175 16.24 -5.76 -3.90
CA ASN A 175 17.02 -6.56 -2.97
C ASN A 175 17.79 -5.70 -1.98
N PHE A 176 18.37 -4.57 -2.41
CA PHE A 176 19.02 -3.65 -1.48
C PHE A 176 18.03 -3.10 -0.44
N VAL A 177 16.85 -2.65 -0.88
CA VAL A 177 15.81 -2.12 0.01
C VAL A 177 15.33 -3.20 0.97
N LYS A 178 15.12 -4.44 0.49
CA LYS A 178 14.72 -5.61 1.31
C LYS A 178 15.51 -5.75 2.60
N TYR A 179 16.83 -5.63 2.49
CA TYR A 179 17.74 -5.91 3.58
C TYR A 179 18.07 -4.66 4.40
N THR A 180 17.55 -3.49 4.03
CA THR A 180 17.93 -2.23 4.66
C THR A 180 16.74 -1.39 5.16
N PHE A 181 15.51 -1.64 4.68
CA PHE A 181 14.36 -0.76 4.92
C PHE A 181 14.03 -0.56 6.42
N ASP A 182 14.23 -1.58 7.25
CA ASP A 182 13.97 -1.57 8.69
C ASP A 182 15.22 -1.33 9.55
N LEU A 183 16.41 -1.54 8.98
CA LEU A 183 17.70 -1.35 9.65
C LEU A 183 18.16 0.11 9.67
N VAL A 184 17.90 0.86 8.61
CA VAL A 184 18.33 2.27 8.49
C VAL A 184 17.24 3.18 9.06
N ARG A 185 17.57 3.90 10.12
CA ARG A 185 16.60 4.76 10.83
C ARG A 185 16.13 5.93 9.97
N GLU A 186 17.03 6.48 9.17
CA GLU A 186 16.84 7.64 8.30
C GLU A 186 15.84 7.37 7.16
N TYR A 187 15.47 6.11 6.91
CA TYR A 187 14.39 5.77 5.99
C TYR A 187 12.98 6.01 6.56
N ARG A 188 12.88 6.33 7.85
CA ARG A 188 11.62 6.71 8.49
C ARG A 188 11.44 8.22 8.34
N SER A 189 10.32 8.63 7.74
CA SER A 189 9.97 10.05 7.67
C SER A 189 9.85 10.64 9.07
N ILE A 190 10.42 11.82 9.25
CA ILE A 190 10.17 12.65 10.44
C ILE A 190 9.28 13.84 10.09
N ASP A 191 9.00 14.06 8.81
CA ASP A 191 8.22 15.17 8.28
C ASP A 191 6.71 14.90 8.41
N PRO A 192 5.88 15.95 8.41
CA PRO A 192 4.43 15.81 8.48
C PRO A 192 3.84 15.06 7.28
N PRO A 193 2.62 14.49 7.43
CA PRO A 193 1.87 13.95 6.30
C PRO A 193 1.72 14.96 5.16
N ILE A 194 1.97 14.54 3.92
CA ILE A 194 1.78 15.37 2.72
C ILE A 194 0.33 15.23 2.28
N VAL A 195 -0.51 16.21 2.59
CA VAL A 195 -1.95 16.17 2.28
C VAL A 195 -2.24 16.81 0.92
N LEU A 196 -2.71 15.99 -0.03
CA LEU A 196 -3.10 16.41 -1.37
C LEU A 196 -4.62 16.24 -1.59
N LYS A 197 -5.13 16.87 -2.65
CA LYS A 197 -6.57 17.06 -2.88
C LYS A 197 -7.33 15.85 -3.41
N ASP A 198 -6.65 14.92 -4.09
CA ASP A 198 -7.22 13.74 -4.73
C ASP A 198 -6.13 12.68 -4.99
N VAL A 199 -6.53 11.45 -5.32
CA VAL A 199 -5.63 10.32 -5.61
C VAL A 199 -4.67 10.66 -6.75
N LYS A 200 -5.18 11.28 -7.82
CA LYS A 200 -4.37 11.72 -8.97
C LYS A 200 -3.20 12.61 -8.55
N SER A 201 -3.45 13.55 -7.63
CA SER A 201 -2.42 14.47 -7.13
C SER A 201 -1.32 13.72 -6.40
N TYR A 202 -1.64 12.67 -5.63
CA TYR A 202 -0.62 11.82 -5.00
C TYR A 202 0.27 11.11 -6.03
N LEU A 203 -0.35 10.50 -7.04
CA LEU A 203 0.38 9.81 -8.09
C LEU A 203 1.30 10.75 -8.86
N GLU A 204 0.79 11.92 -9.25
CA GLU A 204 1.55 12.95 -9.95
C GLU A 204 2.70 13.51 -9.11
N TYR A 205 2.43 13.81 -7.84
CA TYR A 205 3.43 14.35 -6.92
C TYR A 205 4.56 13.35 -6.73
N ASN A 206 4.24 12.10 -6.40
CA ASN A 206 5.21 11.05 -6.17
C ASN A 206 6.05 10.78 -7.42
N ALA A 207 5.42 10.62 -8.58
CA ALA A 207 6.13 10.36 -9.83
C ALA A 207 7.08 11.49 -10.23
N ARG A 208 6.68 12.77 -10.04
CA ARG A 208 7.54 13.93 -10.32
C ARG A 208 8.77 13.94 -9.41
N ILE A 209 8.59 13.68 -8.12
CA ILE A 209 9.68 13.66 -7.14
C ILE A 209 10.61 12.48 -7.41
N ALA A 210 10.08 11.29 -7.69
CA ALA A 210 10.87 10.12 -8.06
C ALA A 210 11.76 10.39 -9.29
N LEU A 211 11.21 11.00 -10.35
CA LEU A 211 12.01 11.38 -11.53
C LEU A 211 13.09 12.42 -11.23
N ARG A 212 12.83 13.35 -10.32
CA ARG A 212 13.79 14.37 -9.90
C ARG A 212 14.97 13.72 -9.16
N ILE A 213 14.67 12.95 -8.11
CA ILE A 213 15.65 12.26 -7.26
C ILE A 213 16.53 11.34 -8.11
N ASP A 214 15.93 10.64 -9.06
CA ASP A 214 16.72 9.75 -9.90
C ASP A 214 17.69 10.48 -10.84
N ARG A 215 17.29 11.62 -11.41
CA ARG A 215 18.21 12.46 -12.20
C ARG A 215 19.34 12.98 -11.34
N GLU A 216 19.04 13.41 -10.12
CA GLU A 216 20.02 13.92 -9.17
C GLU A 216 21.11 12.90 -8.82
N TYR A 217 20.73 11.63 -8.68
CA TYR A 217 21.67 10.56 -8.30
C TYR A 217 22.10 9.65 -9.46
N LEU A 218 21.85 10.05 -10.71
CA LEU A 218 22.08 9.20 -11.90
C LEU A 218 23.54 8.71 -11.99
N ASP A 219 24.49 9.60 -11.71
CA ASP A 219 25.93 9.37 -11.90
C ASP A 219 26.65 8.89 -10.62
N VAL A 220 25.92 8.71 -9.52
CA VAL A 220 26.52 8.28 -8.24
C VAL A 220 27.05 6.86 -8.33
N LYS A 221 28.34 6.69 -8.06
CA LYS A 221 29.03 5.40 -7.92
C LYS A 221 29.68 5.30 -6.54
N PRO A 222 29.76 4.09 -5.94
CA PRO A 222 29.26 2.80 -6.45
C PRO A 222 27.74 2.66 -6.32
N MET A 223 27.15 1.72 -7.08
CA MET A 223 25.69 1.53 -7.21
C MET A 223 24.94 1.42 -5.88
N LYS A 224 25.53 0.76 -4.87
CA LYS A 224 24.91 0.64 -3.53
C LYS A 224 24.74 2.00 -2.83
N ILE A 225 25.66 2.95 -3.05
CA ILE A 225 25.54 4.32 -2.51
C ILE A 225 24.42 5.06 -3.22
N ARG A 226 24.28 4.87 -4.55
CA ARG A 226 23.12 5.39 -5.28
C ARG A 226 21.82 4.84 -4.72
N PHE A 227 21.72 3.52 -4.52
CA PHE A 227 20.52 2.90 -3.94
C PHE A 227 20.20 3.46 -2.56
N PHE A 228 21.19 3.57 -1.67
CA PHE A 228 21.02 4.19 -0.36
C PHE A 228 20.45 5.61 -0.46
N LYS A 229 21.02 6.46 -1.32
CA LYS A 229 20.56 7.84 -1.53
C LYS A 229 19.15 7.92 -2.12
N LEU A 230 18.80 7.03 -3.05
CA LEU A 230 17.43 6.93 -3.57
C LEU A 230 16.45 6.58 -2.44
N THR A 231 16.78 5.57 -1.63
CA THR A 231 15.92 5.08 -0.55
C THR A 231 15.73 6.10 0.57
N LEU A 232 16.77 6.90 0.88
CA LEU A 232 16.70 8.04 1.82
C LEU A 232 15.60 9.04 1.46
N CYS A 233 15.26 9.16 0.18
CA CYS A 233 14.20 10.05 -0.26
C CYS A 233 12.88 9.30 -0.48
N SER A 234 12.93 8.11 -1.08
CA SER A 234 11.72 7.42 -1.53
C SER A 234 10.87 6.81 -0.41
N LEU A 235 11.51 6.26 0.63
CA LEU A 235 10.76 5.68 1.76
C LEU A 235 10.08 6.76 2.61
N PRO A 236 10.76 7.85 3.05
CA PRO A 236 10.09 8.94 3.73
C PRO A 236 8.94 9.55 2.92
N LEU A 237 9.13 9.71 1.61
CA LEU A 237 8.08 10.19 0.70
C LEU A 237 6.86 9.25 0.71
N ALA A 238 7.08 7.94 0.52
CA ALA A 238 6.02 6.94 0.51
C ALA A 238 5.19 6.95 1.81
N GLN A 239 5.87 7.09 2.94
CA GLN A 239 5.23 7.14 4.27
C GLN A 239 4.40 8.41 4.44
N SER A 240 4.96 9.56 4.08
CA SER A 240 4.32 10.87 4.24
C SER A 240 3.10 11.01 3.31
N THR A 241 3.19 10.53 2.07
CA THR A 241 2.05 10.52 1.15
C THR A 241 1.00 9.48 1.48
N SER A 242 1.39 8.33 2.05
CA SER A 242 0.42 7.33 2.54
C SER A 242 -0.38 7.88 3.72
N ALA A 243 0.28 8.55 4.68
CA ALA A 243 -0.40 9.22 5.78
C ALA A 243 -1.32 10.33 5.28
N GLY A 244 -0.87 11.11 4.29
CA GLY A 244 -1.72 12.10 3.62
C GLY A 244 -2.97 11.49 3.00
N CYS A 245 -2.81 10.38 2.26
CA CYS A 245 -3.92 9.69 1.62
C CYS A 245 -4.91 9.12 2.64
N MET A 246 -4.43 8.64 3.80
CA MET A 246 -5.29 8.26 4.92
C MET A 246 -6.16 9.41 5.44
N ILE A 247 -5.59 10.63 5.53
CA ILE A 247 -6.33 11.84 5.91
C ILE A 247 -7.37 12.20 4.85
N LEU A 248 -6.98 12.16 3.57
CA LEU A 248 -7.89 12.39 2.45
C LEU A 248 -9.07 11.40 2.49
N PHE A 249 -8.80 10.12 2.69
CA PHE A 249 -9.84 9.08 2.73
C PHE A 249 -10.87 9.35 3.83
N MET A 250 -10.44 9.73 5.04
CA MET A 250 -11.37 10.05 6.12
C MET A 250 -12.21 11.31 5.81
N LYS A 251 -11.60 12.33 5.19
CA LYS A 251 -12.32 13.52 4.73
C LYS A 251 -13.37 13.18 3.68
N ASP A 252 -13.03 12.33 2.71
CA ASP A 252 -13.93 11.93 1.64
C ASP A 252 -15.06 11.04 2.14
N LEU A 253 -14.80 10.11 3.07
CA LEU A 253 -15.86 9.33 3.73
C LEU A 253 -16.92 10.23 4.37
N LYS A 254 -16.50 11.24 5.13
CA LYS A 254 -17.41 12.22 5.76
C LYS A 254 -18.22 13.00 4.72
N ARG A 255 -17.64 13.31 3.56
CA ARG A 255 -18.34 14.01 2.47
C ARG A 255 -19.31 13.08 1.74
N TYR A 256 -18.89 11.86 1.44
CA TYR A 256 -19.67 10.89 0.67
C TYR A 256 -20.89 10.40 1.45
N GLU A 257 -20.76 10.19 2.76
CA GLU A 257 -21.87 9.84 3.65
C GLU A 257 -22.98 10.90 3.63
N LYS A 258 -22.62 12.18 3.71
CA LYS A 258 -23.59 13.29 3.61
C LYS A 258 -24.34 13.28 2.27
N SER A 259 -23.63 13.09 1.16
CA SER A 259 -24.22 13.03 -0.19
C SER A 259 -25.14 11.82 -0.36
N TYR A 260 -24.73 10.65 0.14
CA TYR A 260 -25.50 9.41 0.05
C TYR A 260 -26.81 9.49 0.84
N VAL A 261 -26.77 10.03 2.07
CA VAL A 261 -27.97 10.24 2.90
C VAL A 261 -28.94 11.20 2.24
N LYS A 262 -28.44 12.28 1.60
CA LYS A 262 -29.30 13.22 0.84
C LYS A 262 -30.04 12.52 -0.30
N LYS A 263 -29.34 11.69 -1.09
CA LYS A 263 -29.93 10.95 -2.22
C LYS A 263 -30.96 9.89 -1.79
N LYS A 264 -30.84 9.31 -0.60
CA LYS A 264 -31.82 8.35 -0.07
C LYS A 264 -33.11 9.01 0.43
N ARG A 265 -33.06 10.32 0.72
CA ARG A 265 -34.19 11.12 1.22
C ARG A 265 -34.95 11.86 0.11
N SER A 266 -34.37 11.96 -1.09
CA SER A 266 -34.99 12.45 -2.32
C SER A 266 -35.62 11.30 -3.09
#